data_AF-A0A318DS63-F1
#
_entry.id   AF-A0A318DS63-F1
#
_cell.length_a   1.000
_cell.length_b   1.000
_cell.length_c   1.000
_cell.angle_alpha   90.00
_cell.angle_beta   90.00
_cell.angle_gamma   90.00
#
_symmetry.space_group_name_H-M   'P 1'
#
loop_
_entity.id
_entity.type
_entity.pdbx_description
1 polymer ?
#
loop_
_entity_poly.entity_id
_entity_poly.type
_entity_poly.pdbx_seq_one_letter_code
_entity_poly.pdbx_strand_id
1 'polypeptide(L)'
;MSRFALPARQRVLVVVSLLVLIAIGGGVWFWSTGSASGVASSAGVASASSSGGKDDNGVGILLDLASTAVTEKRLVAPAGSNAYEFYLSVLQLDPQNKVAQDALHETFPSASADVERAINDNNLDEAQRELSLLREFDSTNYILSLLGGKLDAQRQIQIRQDEARAAAMQAKQQSAGNGSML
;
A
#
# COMPACT_ATOMS: atom_id res chain seq x y z
N MET A 1 -23.34 -26.60 34.11
CA MET A 1 -23.89 -26.43 32.75
C MET A 1 -23.73 -24.98 32.35
N SER A 2 -22.49 -24.62 32.02
CA SER A 2 -22.01 -23.25 31.89
C SER A 2 -22.31 -22.74 30.48
N ARG A 3 -23.15 -21.70 30.38
CA ARG A 3 -23.49 -21.08 29.09
C ARG A 3 -22.51 -19.96 28.82
N PHE A 4 -21.54 -20.20 27.95
CA PHE A 4 -20.61 -19.18 27.48
C PHE A 4 -21.37 -18.18 26.60
N ALA A 5 -21.54 -16.95 27.12
CA ALA A 5 -21.98 -15.80 26.36
C ALA A 5 -20.78 -15.24 25.57
N LEU A 6 -20.81 -15.36 24.25
CA LEU A 6 -19.78 -14.82 23.36
C LEU A 6 -20.13 -13.37 22.94
N PRO A 7 -19.15 -12.43 22.93
CA PRO A 7 -19.39 -11.02 22.60
C PRO A 7 -19.72 -10.79 21.11
N ALA A 8 -20.64 -9.85 20.88
CA ALA A 8 -21.32 -9.60 19.59
C ALA A 8 -20.43 -9.19 18.40
N ARG A 9 -19.17 -8.80 18.63
CA ARG A 9 -18.24 -8.40 17.54
C ARG A 9 -17.78 -9.57 16.68
N GLN A 10 -17.83 -10.80 17.20
CA GLN A 10 -17.33 -11.98 16.51
C GLN A 10 -18.39 -12.65 15.61
N ARG A 11 -19.67 -12.25 15.73
CA ARG A 11 -20.76 -12.74 14.88
C ARG A 11 -20.88 -11.99 13.55
N VAL A 12 -20.37 -10.76 13.47
CA VAL A 12 -20.38 -9.95 12.23
C VAL A 12 -19.36 -10.50 11.21
N LEU A 13 -18.22 -11.04 11.68
CA LEU A 13 -17.18 -11.57 10.82
C LEU A 13 -17.48 -12.95 10.21
N VAL A 14 -18.48 -13.69 10.70
CA VAL A 14 -18.83 -15.02 10.17
C VAL A 14 -19.95 -14.96 9.10
N VAL A 15 -20.78 -13.91 9.11
CA VAL A 15 -21.89 -13.76 8.14
C VAL A 15 -21.44 -13.11 6.82
N VAL A 16 -20.39 -12.28 6.85
CA VAL A 16 -19.84 -11.65 5.62
C VAL A 16 -19.05 -12.65 4.77
N SER A 17 -18.36 -13.62 5.38
CA SER A 17 -17.61 -14.67 4.66
C SER A 17 -18.51 -15.70 3.95
N LEU A 18 -19.81 -15.76 4.25
CA LEU A 18 -20.75 -16.68 3.59
C LEU A 18 -21.48 -16.06 2.39
N LEU A 19 -21.39 -14.74 2.17
CA LEU A 19 -22.06 -14.03 1.06
C LEU A 19 -21.13 -13.69 -0.13
N VAL A 20 -19.83 -13.95 -0.03
CA VAL A 20 -18.85 -13.70 -1.12
C VAL A 20 -18.59 -14.94 -2.00
N LEU A 21 -19.13 -16.11 -1.65
CA LEU A 21 -18.91 -17.37 -2.38
C LEU A 21 -19.98 -17.75 -3.44
N ILE A 22 -20.94 -16.86 -3.79
CA ILE A 22 -21.98 -17.14 -4.82
C ILE A 22 -22.09 -16.00 -5.85
N ALA A 23 -20.96 -15.44 -6.31
CA ALA A 23 -20.97 -14.47 -7.42
C ALA A 23 -19.79 -14.67 -8.40
N ILE A 24 -19.37 -15.93 -8.60
CA ILE A 24 -18.44 -16.35 -9.65
C ILE A 24 -19.13 -17.47 -10.41
N GLY A 25 -19.94 -17.15 -11.41
CA GLY A 25 -20.68 -18.15 -12.16
C GLY A 25 -21.64 -17.54 -13.16
N GLY A 26 -21.14 -17.03 -14.28
CA GLY A 26 -21.99 -16.63 -15.40
C GLY A 26 -21.38 -15.53 -16.25
N GLY A 27 -20.44 -15.88 -17.14
CA GLY A 27 -19.88 -14.90 -18.07
C GLY A 27 -18.78 -15.39 -19.01
N VAL A 28 -18.61 -16.70 -19.20
CA VAL A 28 -17.64 -17.27 -20.15
C VAL A 28 -18.34 -18.36 -20.94
N TRP A 29 -19.15 -18.01 -21.95
CA TRP A 29 -19.51 -18.91 -23.07
C TRP A 29 -20.42 -18.26 -24.13
N PHE A 30 -19.91 -17.31 -24.91
CA PHE A 30 -20.51 -16.85 -26.17
C PHE A 30 -19.51 -15.87 -26.80
N TRP A 31 -18.90 -16.01 -27.97
CA TRP A 31 -19.14 -16.83 -29.15
C TRP A 31 -17.85 -16.79 -29.96
N SER A 32 -17.18 -17.93 -30.15
CA SER A 32 -16.11 -18.09 -31.15
C SER A 32 -16.53 -19.22 -32.08
N THR A 33 -17.34 -18.88 -33.09
CA THR A 33 -17.54 -19.73 -34.26
C THR A 33 -17.21 -18.93 -35.51
N GLY A 34 -15.98 -19.13 -35.98
CA GLY A 34 -15.47 -18.68 -37.26
C GLY A 34 -14.41 -19.68 -37.69
N SER A 35 -14.85 -20.81 -38.23
CA SER A 35 -13.98 -21.89 -38.71
C SER A 35 -13.23 -21.48 -39.99
N ALA A 36 -12.02 -22.02 -40.08
CA ALA A 36 -10.98 -21.79 -41.06
C ALA A 36 -11.37 -21.99 -42.53
N SER A 37 -10.63 -21.33 -43.43
CA SER A 37 -9.89 -22.01 -44.51
C SER A 37 -8.93 -21.03 -45.20
N GLY A 38 -7.64 -21.37 -45.22
CA GLY A 38 -6.60 -20.60 -45.90
C GLY A 38 -5.25 -21.27 -45.74
N VAL A 39 -5.03 -22.35 -46.50
CA VAL A 39 -3.76 -23.06 -46.64
C VAL A 39 -2.82 -22.25 -47.52
N ALA A 40 -1.61 -21.94 -47.05
CA ALA A 40 -0.39 -21.95 -47.86
C ALA A 40 0.87 -21.73 -47.01
N SER A 41 1.83 -22.63 -47.22
CA SER A 41 3.16 -22.73 -46.63
C SER A 41 4.05 -21.50 -46.80
N SER A 42 4.93 -21.26 -45.83
CA SER A 42 6.37 -21.17 -46.11
C SER A 42 7.17 -21.27 -44.81
N ALA A 43 8.06 -22.25 -44.78
CA ALA A 43 9.11 -22.37 -43.80
C ALA A 43 9.97 -21.10 -43.78
N GLY A 44 10.00 -20.45 -42.63
CA GLY A 44 10.98 -19.43 -42.27
C GLY A 44 11.45 -19.74 -40.85
N VAL A 45 12.62 -20.36 -40.73
CA VAL A 45 13.35 -20.43 -39.47
C VAL A 45 13.84 -19.02 -39.15
N ALA A 46 13.22 -18.37 -38.17
CA ALA A 46 13.67 -17.09 -37.67
C ALA A 46 13.48 -17.04 -36.15
N SER A 47 14.63 -16.98 -35.47
CA SER A 47 14.88 -16.59 -34.08
C SER A 47 13.73 -16.67 -33.09
N ALA A 48 13.84 -17.66 -32.20
CA ALA A 48 13.39 -17.49 -30.83
C ALA A 48 14.16 -16.32 -30.17
N SER A 49 13.64 -15.10 -30.32
CA SER A 49 13.82 -14.03 -29.35
C SER A 49 12.63 -14.06 -28.40
N SER A 50 12.49 -15.14 -27.63
CA SER A 50 11.58 -15.17 -26.49
C SER A 50 12.32 -14.71 -25.24
N SER A 51 12.65 -13.43 -25.18
CA SER A 51 13.11 -12.77 -23.96
C SER A 51 12.70 -11.28 -23.85
N GLY A 52 11.74 -10.82 -24.67
CA GLY A 52 11.25 -9.42 -24.61
C GLY A 52 9.77 -9.27 -24.25
N GLY A 53 8.91 -10.23 -24.61
CA GLY A 53 7.46 -10.00 -24.52
C GLY A 53 6.80 -10.16 -23.14
N LYS A 54 7.51 -10.65 -22.11
CA LYS A 54 6.89 -10.83 -20.77
C LYS A 54 7.01 -9.56 -19.91
N ASP A 55 8.12 -8.85 -20.05
CA ASP A 55 8.42 -7.65 -19.27
C ASP A 55 7.65 -6.45 -19.82
N ASP A 56 7.46 -6.35 -21.14
CA ASP A 56 6.61 -5.34 -21.77
C ASP A 56 5.15 -5.42 -21.28
N ASN A 57 4.62 -6.64 -21.15
CA ASN A 57 3.27 -6.86 -20.61
C ASN A 57 3.18 -6.57 -19.11
N GLY A 58 4.23 -6.90 -18.34
CA GLY A 58 4.29 -6.62 -16.90
C GLY A 58 4.34 -5.12 -16.60
N VAL A 59 5.17 -4.37 -17.35
CA VAL A 59 5.27 -2.91 -17.26
C VAL A 59 3.94 -2.25 -17.58
N GLY A 60 3.25 -2.67 -18.65
CA GLY A 60 1.92 -2.15 -19.00
C GLY A 60 0.89 -2.33 -17.88
N ILE A 61 0.81 -3.53 -17.29
CA ILE A 61 -0.12 -3.81 -16.18
C ILE A 61 0.18 -2.92 -14.96
N LEU A 62 1.46 -2.74 -14.63
CA LEU A 62 1.86 -1.90 -13.50
C LEU A 62 1.55 -0.43 -13.74
N LEU A 63 1.73 0.07 -14.96
CA LEU A 63 1.36 1.45 -15.32
C LEU A 63 -0.16 1.68 -15.23
N ASP A 64 -0.98 0.73 -15.65
CA ASP A 64 -2.44 0.81 -15.51
C ASP A 64 -2.88 0.79 -14.03
N LEU A 65 -2.26 -0.06 -13.21
CA LEU A 65 -2.48 -0.09 -11.76
C LEU A 65 -2.07 1.23 -11.10
N ALA A 66 -0.93 1.79 -11.49
CA ALA A 66 -0.44 3.06 -10.99
C ALA A 66 -1.37 4.22 -11.37
N SER A 67 -1.80 4.29 -12.63
CA SER A 67 -2.76 5.30 -13.13
C SER A 67 -4.10 5.22 -12.38
N THR A 68 -4.59 4.01 -12.13
CA THR A 68 -5.79 3.78 -11.31
C THR A 68 -5.59 4.30 -9.88
N ALA A 69 -4.46 3.98 -9.26
CA ALA A 69 -4.15 4.44 -7.91
C ALA A 69 -4.03 5.98 -7.83
N VAL A 70 -3.44 6.64 -8.84
CA VAL A 70 -3.41 8.11 -8.92
C VAL A 70 -4.83 8.68 -9.00
N THR A 71 -5.68 8.12 -9.85
CA THR A 71 -7.08 8.55 -10.00
C THR A 71 -7.86 8.43 -8.70
N GLU A 72 -7.59 7.37 -7.93
CA GLU A 72 -8.18 7.12 -6.62
C GLU A 72 -7.51 7.90 -5.47
N LYS A 73 -6.55 8.79 -5.77
CA LYS A 73 -5.74 9.54 -4.78
C LYS A 73 -4.96 8.66 -3.80
N ARG A 74 -4.67 7.42 -4.18
CA ARG A 74 -3.82 6.49 -3.44
C ARG A 74 -2.36 6.66 -3.88
N LEU A 75 -1.76 7.81 -3.57
CA LEU A 75 -0.40 8.12 -4.02
C LEU A 75 0.65 7.28 -3.30
N VAL A 76 0.66 7.37 -1.97
CA VAL A 76 1.66 6.72 -1.09
C VAL A 76 1.05 5.75 -0.09
N ALA A 77 -0.28 5.79 0.03
CA ALA A 77 -1.06 4.98 0.95
C ALA A 77 -2.34 4.48 0.27
N PRO A 78 -2.89 3.33 0.73
CA PRO A 78 -2.31 2.42 1.72
C PRO A 78 -1.15 1.57 1.14
N ALA A 79 -0.36 0.96 2.02
CA ALA A 79 0.74 0.07 1.61
C ALA A 79 0.25 -1.11 0.74
N GLY A 80 1.06 -1.54 -0.22
CA GLY A 80 0.74 -2.64 -1.14
C GLY A 80 -0.28 -2.28 -2.23
N SER A 81 -0.84 -1.08 -2.19
CA SER A 81 -1.80 -0.61 -3.17
C SER A 81 -1.75 0.91 -3.24
N ASN A 82 -0.66 1.43 -3.81
CA ASN A 82 -0.51 2.86 -4.06
C ASN A 82 0.31 3.09 -5.33
N ALA A 83 0.18 4.29 -5.90
CA ALA A 83 0.77 4.65 -7.18
C ALA A 83 2.31 4.58 -7.14
N TYR A 84 2.93 5.04 -6.05
CA TYR A 84 4.39 5.06 -5.92
C TYR A 84 4.98 3.65 -5.93
N GLU A 85 4.40 2.69 -5.22
CA GLU A 85 4.87 1.30 -5.23
C GLU A 85 4.78 0.68 -6.64
N PHE A 86 3.71 0.96 -7.40
CA PHE A 86 3.56 0.48 -8.76
C PHE A 86 4.57 1.12 -9.71
N TYR A 87 4.75 2.45 -9.66
CA TYR A 87 5.74 3.13 -10.50
C TYR A 87 7.17 2.73 -10.17
N LEU A 88 7.51 2.57 -8.89
CA LEU A 88 8.83 2.05 -8.49
C LEU A 88 9.04 0.62 -8.96
N SER A 89 7.99 -0.21 -8.98
CA SER A 89 8.04 -1.55 -9.57
C SER A 89 8.26 -1.50 -11.09
N VAL A 90 7.66 -0.52 -11.79
CA VAL A 90 7.96 -0.26 -13.21
C VAL A 90 9.44 0.09 -13.38
N LEU A 91 9.99 0.98 -12.56
CA LEU A 91 11.40 1.39 -12.65
C LEU A 91 12.39 0.26 -12.29
N GLN A 92 11.97 -0.73 -11.52
CA GLN A 92 12.78 -1.95 -11.29
C GLN A 92 12.87 -2.83 -12.54
N LEU A 93 11.80 -2.87 -13.36
CA LEU A 93 11.76 -3.64 -14.61
C LEU A 93 12.36 -2.86 -15.79
N ASP A 94 12.04 -1.57 -15.88
CA ASP A 94 12.50 -0.64 -16.90
C ASP A 94 12.98 0.67 -16.24
N PRO A 95 14.27 0.76 -15.86
CA PRO A 95 14.83 1.95 -15.22
C PRO A 95 14.77 3.23 -16.05
N GLN A 96 14.56 3.13 -17.37
CA GLN A 96 14.49 4.28 -18.28
C GLN A 96 13.05 4.66 -18.65
N ASN A 97 12.05 4.05 -18.02
CA ASN A 97 10.65 4.31 -18.28
C ASN A 97 10.27 5.77 -17.98
N LYS A 98 10.10 6.57 -19.03
CA LYS A 98 9.78 8.00 -18.89
C LYS A 98 8.42 8.25 -18.26
N VAL A 99 7.44 7.40 -18.56
CA VAL A 99 6.09 7.55 -18.00
C VAL A 99 6.13 7.44 -16.47
N ALA A 100 6.83 6.44 -15.92
CA ALA A 100 6.96 6.28 -14.48
C ALA A 100 7.82 7.39 -13.82
N GLN A 101 8.94 7.77 -14.43
CA GLN A 101 9.79 8.87 -13.93
C GLN A 101 9.00 10.19 -13.85
N ASP A 102 8.33 10.55 -14.94
CA ASP A 102 7.58 11.81 -15.04
C ASP A 102 6.41 11.82 -14.06
N ALA A 103 5.66 10.71 -13.94
CA ALA A 103 4.56 10.60 -12.99
C ALA A 103 5.02 10.72 -11.53
N LEU A 104 6.15 10.10 -11.16
CA LEU A 104 6.71 10.20 -9.81
C LEU A 104 7.20 11.62 -9.49
N HIS A 105 7.75 12.35 -10.48
CA HIS A 105 8.12 13.75 -10.32
C HIS A 105 6.90 14.67 -10.22
N GLU A 106 5.91 14.50 -11.10
CA GLU A 106 4.70 15.32 -11.15
C GLU A 106 3.87 15.19 -9.87
N THR A 107 3.73 13.98 -9.35
CA THR A 107 2.91 13.70 -8.16
C THR A 107 3.63 13.96 -6.84
N PHE A 108 4.94 14.23 -6.86
CA PHE A 108 5.77 14.42 -5.66
C PHE A 108 5.25 15.50 -4.70
N PRO A 109 4.81 16.69 -5.15
CA PRO A 109 4.27 17.70 -4.24
C PRO A 109 3.00 17.22 -3.51
N SER A 110 2.15 16.42 -4.17
CA SER A 110 0.94 15.89 -3.53
C SER A 110 1.28 14.73 -2.58
N ALA A 111 2.19 13.84 -2.98
CA ALA A 111 2.63 12.72 -2.17
C ALA A 111 3.33 13.19 -0.88
N SER A 112 4.17 14.22 -0.96
CA SER A 112 4.80 14.81 0.23
C SER A 112 3.80 15.51 1.16
N ALA A 113 2.73 16.09 0.62
CA ALA A 113 1.62 16.63 1.41
C ALA A 113 0.81 15.52 2.12
N ASP A 114 0.69 14.33 1.53
CA ASP A 114 0.07 13.18 2.17
C ASP A 114 0.89 12.68 3.37
N VAL A 115 2.22 12.57 3.20
CA VAL A 115 3.15 12.28 4.33
C VAL A 115 2.99 13.32 5.44
N GLU A 116 2.96 14.60 5.07
CA GLU A 116 2.79 15.66 6.06
C GLU A 116 1.47 15.54 6.82
N ARG A 117 0.39 15.18 6.11
CA ARG A 117 -0.92 14.93 6.71
C ARG A 117 -0.87 13.77 7.69
N ALA A 118 -0.25 12.64 7.32
CA ALA A 118 -0.08 11.50 8.21
C ALA A 118 0.70 11.87 9.49
N ILE A 119 1.72 12.73 9.39
CA ILE A 119 2.44 13.27 10.55
C ILE A 119 1.51 14.13 11.43
N ASN A 120 0.73 15.03 10.81
CA ASN A 120 -0.20 15.91 11.52
C ASN A 120 -1.33 15.13 12.22
N ASP A 121 -1.79 14.05 11.60
CA ASP A 121 -2.84 13.16 12.12
C ASP A 121 -2.31 12.19 13.18
N ASN A 122 -1.03 12.32 13.58
CA ASN A 122 -0.37 11.48 14.57
C ASN A 122 -0.22 10.01 14.15
N ASN A 123 -0.42 9.71 12.86
CA ASN A 123 -0.21 8.39 12.24
C ASN A 123 1.28 8.20 11.90
N LEU A 124 2.14 8.25 12.92
CA LEU A 124 3.60 8.36 12.76
C LEU A 124 4.25 7.11 12.14
N ASP A 125 3.64 5.94 12.28
CA ASP A 125 4.12 4.71 11.65
C ASP A 125 3.85 4.72 10.14
N GLU A 126 2.65 5.12 9.73
CA GLU A 126 2.31 5.25 8.31
C GLU A 126 3.15 6.34 7.66
N ALA A 127 3.26 7.50 8.31
CA ALA A 127 4.11 8.59 7.84
C ALA A 127 5.57 8.15 7.63
N GLN A 128 6.12 7.29 8.48
CA GLN A 128 7.49 6.78 8.28
C GLN A 128 7.57 5.91 7.02
N ARG A 129 6.57 5.05 6.78
CA ARG A 129 6.55 4.20 5.59
C ARG A 129 6.42 5.02 4.33
N GLU A 130 5.45 5.93 4.28
CA GLU A 130 5.24 6.83 3.15
C GLU A 130 6.49 7.70 2.87
N LEU A 131 7.14 8.23 3.93
CA LEU A 131 8.39 8.98 3.81
C LEU A 131 9.53 8.12 3.23
N SER A 132 9.64 6.87 3.69
CA SER A 132 10.65 5.92 3.18
C SER A 132 10.41 5.60 1.71
N LEU A 133 9.15 5.43 1.31
CA LEU A 133 8.75 5.18 -0.07
C LEU A 133 9.15 6.35 -0.99
N LEU A 134 8.95 7.60 -0.54
CA LEU A 134 9.35 8.78 -1.31
C LEU A 134 10.87 8.93 -1.44
N ARG A 135 11.62 8.49 -0.42
CA ARG A 135 13.09 8.51 -0.43
C ARG A 135 13.69 7.50 -1.40
N GLU A 136 12.98 6.42 -1.71
CA GLU A 136 13.42 5.46 -2.72
C GLU A 136 13.50 6.13 -4.11
N PHE A 137 12.61 7.08 -4.39
CA PHE A 137 12.63 7.85 -5.62
C PHE A 137 13.64 9.02 -5.59
N ASP A 138 13.57 9.88 -4.57
CA ASP A 138 14.47 11.04 -4.43
C ASP A 138 14.91 11.23 -2.97
N SER A 139 15.97 10.52 -2.59
CA SER A 139 16.54 10.60 -1.24
C SER A 139 17.21 11.95 -0.93
N THR A 140 17.54 12.74 -1.95
CA THR A 140 18.26 14.02 -1.80
C THR A 140 17.33 15.22 -1.65
N ASN A 141 16.03 15.00 -1.74
CA ASN A 141 15.03 16.05 -1.65
C ASN A 141 14.97 16.69 -0.25
N TYR A 142 15.13 18.01 -0.20
CA TYR A 142 15.07 18.77 1.06
C TYR A 142 13.72 18.63 1.79
N ILE A 143 12.60 18.50 1.06
CA ILE A 143 11.26 18.35 1.65
C ILE A 143 11.20 17.08 2.52
N LEU A 144 11.79 15.97 2.05
CA LEU A 144 11.81 14.71 2.80
C LEU A 144 12.74 14.76 4.02
N SER A 145 13.75 15.62 4.00
CA SER A 145 14.58 15.90 5.18
C SER A 145 13.80 16.66 6.23
N LEU A 146 13.07 17.71 5.82
CA LEU A 146 12.21 18.50 6.70
C LEU A 146 11.09 17.65 7.32
N LEU A 147 10.40 16.83 6.52
CA LEU A 147 9.36 15.93 7.00
C LEU A 147 9.91 14.86 7.96
N GLY A 148 11.13 14.36 7.71
CA GLY A 148 11.83 13.47 8.63
C GLY A 148 12.03 14.11 10.01
N GLY A 149 12.57 15.33 10.06
CA GLY A 149 12.74 16.05 11.32
C GLY A 149 11.42 16.33 12.05
N LYS A 150 10.35 16.65 11.31
CA LYS A 150 9.00 16.82 11.87
C LYS A 150 8.48 15.52 12.49
N LEU A 151 8.63 14.40 11.79
CA LEU A 151 8.22 13.07 12.25
C LEU A 151 8.97 12.66 13.52
N ASP A 152 10.29 12.86 13.57
CA ASP A 152 11.11 12.54 14.73
C ASP A 152 10.72 13.38 15.96
N ALA A 153 10.45 14.67 15.75
CA ALA A 153 9.96 15.55 16.82
C ALA A 153 8.60 15.08 17.37
N GLN A 154 7.66 14.68 16.51
CA GLN A 154 6.36 14.14 16.92
C GLN A 154 6.49 12.83 17.70
N ARG A 155 7.38 11.93 17.28
CA ARG A 155 7.64 10.68 18.02
C ARG A 155 8.19 10.92 19.40
N GLN A 156 9.16 11.82 19.53
CA GLN A 156 9.73 12.16 20.84
C GLN A 156 8.69 12.76 21.79
N ILE A 157 7.67 13.43 21.26
CA ILE A 157 6.54 13.92 22.04
C ILE A 157 5.66 12.75 22.49
N GLN A 158 5.27 11.83 21.59
CA GLN A 158 4.47 10.65 21.95
C GLN A 158 5.15 9.79 23.03
N ILE A 159 6.43 9.46 22.84
CA ILE A 159 7.21 8.64 23.78
C ILE A 159 7.15 9.24 25.19
N ARG A 160 7.41 10.55 25.31
CA ARG A 160 7.34 11.25 26.61
C ARG A 160 5.94 11.23 27.23
N GLN A 161 4.89 11.34 26.41
CA GLN A 161 3.51 11.24 26.91
C GLN A 161 3.19 9.84 27.43
N ASP A 162 3.63 8.80 26.73
CA ASP A 162 3.36 7.42 27.12
C ASP A 162 4.16 7.02 28.36
N GLU A 163 5.41 7.46 28.48
CA GLU A 163 6.21 7.32 29.70
C GLU A 163 5.54 8.01 30.91
N ALA A 164 5.07 9.25 30.74
CA ALA A 164 4.37 9.97 31.80
C ALA A 164 3.05 9.29 32.21
N ARG A 165 2.28 8.77 31.24
CA ARG A 165 1.07 7.98 31.49
C ARG A 165 1.39 6.69 32.26
N ALA A 166 2.44 5.98 31.87
CA ALA A 166 2.88 4.76 32.55
C ALA A 166 3.31 5.04 34.01
N ALA A 167 4.11 6.09 34.24
CA ALA A 167 4.53 6.50 35.58
C ALA A 167 3.33 6.89 36.47
N ALA A 168 2.36 7.63 35.91
CA ALA A 168 1.14 8.01 36.64
C ALA A 168 0.28 6.79 37.01
N MET A 169 0.16 5.81 36.11
CA MET A 169 -0.55 4.56 36.40
C MET A 169 0.14 3.75 37.51
N GLN A 170 1.47 3.67 37.50
CA GLN A 170 2.24 2.98 38.54
C GLN A 170 2.09 3.66 39.91
N ALA A 171 2.20 4.98 39.97
CA ALA A 171 2.02 5.75 41.22
C ALA A 171 0.61 5.55 41.83
N LYS A 172 -0.43 5.49 40.97
CA LYS A 172 -1.81 5.23 41.41
C LYS A 172 -2.03 3.81 41.93
N GLN A 173 -1.33 2.82 41.38
CA GLN A 173 -1.40 1.43 41.85
C GLN A 173 -0.70 1.26 43.20
N GLN A 174 0.44 1.92 43.39
CA GLN A 174 1.18 1.88 44.66
C GLN A 174 0.39 2.51 45.81
N SER A 175 -0.30 3.64 45.58
CA SER A 175 -1.13 4.29 46.60
C SER A 175 -2.37 3.45 46.97
N ALA A 176 -2.98 2.77 46.01
CA ALA A 176 -4.12 1.87 46.26
C ALA A 176 -3.73 0.59 47.02
N GLY A 177 -2.54 0.03 46.73
CA GLY A 177 -2.00 -1.14 47.43
C GLY A 177 -1.67 -0.86 48.90
N ASN A 178 -1.03 0.27 49.18
CA ASN A 178 -0.69 0.65 50.57
C ASN A 178 -1.92 1.02 51.41
N GLY A 179 -2.98 1.56 50.81
CA GLY A 179 -4.23 1.89 51.53
C GLY A 179 -5.07 0.68 51.95
N SER A 180 -4.82 -0.50 51.40
CA SER A 180 -5.58 -1.74 51.73
C SER A 180 -4.91 -2.60 52.81
N MET A 181 -3.72 -2.20 53.30
CA MET A 181 -2.96 -2.89 54.35
C MET A 181 -3.08 -2.23 55.73
N LEU A 182 -3.90 -1.19 55.84
CA LEU A 182 -4.23 -0.47 57.08
C LEU A 182 -5.69 -0.74 57.44
#